data_AF-A0A926WYN9-F1
#
_entry.id   AF-A0A926WYN9-F1
#
_cell.length_a   1.000
_cell.length_b   1.000
_cell.length_c   1.000
_cell.angle_alpha   90.00
_cell.angle_beta   90.00
_cell.angle_gamma   90.00
#
_symmetry.space_group_name_H-M   'P 1'
#
loop_
_entity.id
_entity.type
_entity.pdbx_description
1 polymer ?
#
loop_
_entity_poly.entity_id
_entity_poly.type
_entity_poly.pdbx_seq_one_letter_code
_entity_poly.pdbx_strand_id
1 'polypeptide(L)'
;MPQNTELQDGITHLSLDLPHTKPAYRERLNAWAIARLLPNLEPHVVARFRSRSDADGYLDSLRQRMPNDQFIVTFAPQHAES
;
A
#
# COMPACT_ATOMS: atom_id res chain seq x y z
N MET A 1 39.51 -9.21 10.90
CA MET A 1 38.58 -8.06 10.94
C MET A 1 39.04 -7.02 9.91
N PRO A 2 38.39 -7.00 8.74
CA PRO A 2 37.91 -5.75 8.12
C PRO A 2 36.38 -5.87 7.87
N GLN A 3 35.57 -4.97 8.45
CA GLN A 3 35.07 -3.70 7.88
C GLN A 3 34.04 -3.88 6.75
N ASN A 4 32.79 -3.65 7.16
CA ASN A 4 31.57 -3.55 6.36
C ASN A 4 31.75 -2.63 5.15
N THR A 5 31.55 -3.14 3.94
CA THR A 5 31.13 -2.37 2.76
C THR A 5 30.60 -3.40 1.77
N GLU A 6 29.27 -3.57 1.69
CA GLU A 6 28.58 -4.18 0.55
C GLU A 6 27.07 -4.24 0.87
N LEU A 7 26.44 -3.08 1.00
CA LEU A 7 25.03 -2.98 0.62
C LEU A 7 25.02 -3.12 -0.90
N GLN A 8 24.75 -4.32 -1.39
CA GLN A 8 24.61 -4.64 -2.80
C GLN A 8 23.32 -3.97 -3.32
N ASP A 9 23.45 -2.69 -3.67
CA ASP A 9 22.61 -2.02 -4.67
C ASP A 9 22.93 -2.64 -6.03
N GLY A 10 22.32 -3.77 -6.32
CA GLY A 10 22.57 -4.49 -7.56
C GLY A 10 21.62 -5.67 -7.68
N ILE A 11 20.47 -5.41 -8.31
CA ILE A 11 19.78 -6.22 -9.33
C ILE A 11 18.39 -5.59 -9.47
N THR A 12 18.38 -4.46 -10.16
CA THR A 12 17.24 -4.12 -11.03
C THR A 12 17.47 -4.94 -12.29
N HIS A 13 16.43 -5.57 -12.83
CA HIS A 13 16.40 -6.23 -14.14
C HIS A 13 16.79 -7.72 -14.20
N LEU A 14 15.90 -8.59 -13.76
CA LEU A 14 15.69 -9.91 -14.38
C LEU A 14 14.21 -10.27 -14.24
N SER A 15 13.40 -9.75 -15.16
CA SER A 15 12.11 -10.34 -15.51
C SER A 15 12.39 -11.71 -16.12
N LEU A 16 12.40 -12.74 -15.28
CA LEU A 16 12.28 -14.13 -15.71
C LEU A 16 10.83 -14.54 -15.44
N ASP A 17 10.12 -14.89 -16.50
CA ASP A 17 8.74 -15.37 -16.53
C ASP A 17 8.53 -16.58 -15.59
N LEU A 18 8.30 -16.32 -14.30
CA LEU A 18 7.84 -17.30 -13.31
C LEU A 18 6.38 -16.96 -12.94
N PRO A 19 5.44 -17.91 -12.99
CA PRO A 19 4.01 -17.65 -12.82
C PRO A 19 3.57 -17.41 -11.37
N HIS A 20 4.44 -16.88 -10.50
CA HIS A 20 4.10 -16.53 -9.11
C HIS A 20 4.91 -15.31 -8.68
N THR A 21 4.52 -14.16 -9.20
CA THR A 21 5.12 -12.86 -8.85
C THR A 21 4.86 -12.57 -7.38
N LYS A 22 5.86 -12.85 -6.52
CA LYS A 22 5.89 -12.30 -5.17
C LYS A 22 5.82 -10.78 -5.31
N PRO A 23 4.86 -10.08 -4.67
CA PRO A 23 4.79 -8.64 -4.75
C PRO A 23 6.13 -8.09 -4.28
N ALA A 24 6.70 -7.16 -5.04
CA ALA A 24 7.99 -6.58 -4.71
C ALA A 24 7.94 -6.10 -3.25
N TYR A 25 9.04 -6.21 -2.50
CA TYR A 25 9.05 -5.90 -1.06
C TYR A 25 8.37 -4.55 -0.72
N ARG A 26 8.53 -3.55 -1.60
CA ARG A 26 7.90 -2.23 -1.52
C ARG A 26 6.36 -2.26 -1.66
N GLU A 27 5.82 -3.15 -2.47
CA GLU A 27 4.38 -3.34 -2.66
C GLU A 27 3.72 -3.99 -1.45
N ARG A 28 4.46 -4.86 -0.75
CA ARG A 28 4.02 -5.45 0.54
C ARG A 28 3.95 -4.41 1.66
N LEU A 29 4.80 -3.37 1.60
CA LEU A 29 4.80 -2.31 2.60
C LEU A 29 3.58 -1.38 2.47
N ASN A 30 3.00 -1.24 1.27
CA ASN A 30 1.82 -0.40 1.04
C ASN A 30 0.49 -1.16 1.30
N ALA A 31 0.41 -1.85 2.43
CA ALA A 31 -0.73 -2.69 2.76
C ALA A 31 -1.92 -1.92 3.34
N TRP A 32 -1.73 -0.65 3.70
CA TRP A 32 -2.80 0.20 4.22
C TRP A 32 -3.41 1.04 3.11
N ALA A 33 -4.73 1.15 3.08
CA ALA A 33 -5.45 1.94 2.11
C ALA A 33 -6.61 2.70 2.77
N ILE A 34 -6.93 3.87 2.23
CA ILE A 34 -8.20 4.54 2.53
C ILE A 34 -9.15 4.28 1.37
N ALA A 35 -10.31 3.72 1.68
CA ALA A 35 -11.40 3.57 0.75
C ALA A 35 -12.54 4.54 1.09
N ARG A 36 -13.12 5.14 0.05
CA ARG A 36 -14.38 5.88 0.15
C ARG A 36 -15.52 4.89 -0.06
N LEU A 37 -16.47 4.89 0.84
CA LEU A 37 -17.70 4.13 0.70
C LEU A 37 -18.67 4.97 -0.15
N LEU A 38 -18.96 4.47 -1.34
CA LEU A 38 -19.94 5.08 -2.23
C LEU A 38 -21.37 4.66 -1.82
N PRO A 39 -22.42 5.40 -2.23
CA PRO A 39 -23.81 5.07 -1.93
C PRO A 39 -24.24 3.69 -2.45
N ASN A 40 -23.53 3.15 -3.44
CA ASN A 40 -23.72 1.80 -3.96
C ASN A 40 -23.01 0.71 -3.12
N LEU A 41 -22.48 1.07 -1.94
CA LEU A 41 -21.74 0.21 -1.03
C LEU A 41 -20.44 -0.38 -1.59
N GLU A 42 -19.95 0.14 -2.72
CA GLU A 42 -18.66 -0.30 -3.26
C GLU A 42 -17.52 0.54 -2.68
N PRO A 43 -16.56 -0.07 -1.96
CA PRO A 43 -15.42 0.65 -1.43
C PRO A 43 -14.45 0.98 -2.55
N HIS A 44 -14.25 2.27 -2.82
CA HIS A 44 -13.29 2.74 -3.82
C HIS A 44 -12.01 3.23 -3.15
N VAL A 45 -10.88 2.56 -3.41
CA VAL A 45 -9.57 2.95 -2.85
C VAL A 45 -9.13 4.30 -3.41
N VAL A 46 -8.96 5.28 -2.52
CA VAL A 46 -8.60 6.66 -2.88
C VAL A 46 -7.10 6.91 -2.69
N ALA A 47 -6.48 6.22 -1.73
CA ALA A 47 -5.06 6.38 -1.40
C ALA A 47 -4.51 5.13 -0.72
N ARG A 48 -3.19 4.88 -0.90
CA ARG A 48 -2.44 3.80 -0.25
C ARG A 48 -1.28 4.35 0.57
N PHE A 49 -1.00 3.68 1.68
CA PHE A 49 -0.04 4.10 2.69
C PHE A 49 0.81 2.93 3.14
N ARG A 50 2.04 3.26 3.54
CA ARG A 50 2.99 2.29 4.09
C ARG A 50 2.70 1.90 5.55
N SER A 51 1.95 2.74 6.26
CA SER A 51 1.64 2.58 7.68
C SER A 51 0.20 2.99 7.97
N ARG A 52 -0.38 2.43 9.03
CA ARG A 52 -1.70 2.80 9.51
C ARG A 52 -1.75 4.26 9.97
N SER A 53 -0.70 4.74 10.62
CA SER A 53 -0.62 6.12 11.13
C SER A 53 -0.67 7.17 10.00
N ASP A 54 0.04 6.92 8.89
CA ASP A 54 -0.01 7.80 7.72
C ASP A 54 -1.43 7.82 7.12
N ALA A 55 -2.10 6.65 7.08
CA ALA A 55 -3.48 6.55 6.64
C ALA A 55 -4.42 7.33 7.58
N ASP A 56 -4.37 7.09 8.89
CA ASP A 56 -5.24 7.77 9.87
C ASP A 56 -5.10 9.31 9.80
N GLY A 57 -3.87 9.84 9.67
CA GLY A 57 -3.67 11.29 9.52
C GLY A 57 -4.28 11.87 8.23
N TYR A 58 -4.23 11.10 7.13
CA TYR A 58 -4.90 11.48 5.89
C TYR A 58 -6.43 11.36 6.00
N LEU A 59 -6.94 10.36 6.71
CA LEU A 59 -8.37 10.17 6.97
C LEU A 59 -8.96 11.36 7.72
N ASP A 60 -8.29 11.84 8.77
CA ASP A 60 -8.76 12.99 9.54
C ASP A 60 -8.82 14.25 8.67
N SER A 61 -7.81 14.45 7.82
CA SER A 61 -7.79 15.53 6.84
C SER A 61 -8.92 15.41 5.82
N LEU A 62 -9.23 14.19 5.36
CA LEU A 62 -10.33 13.93 4.43
C LEU A 62 -11.69 14.20 5.08
N ARG A 63 -11.90 13.75 6.32
CA ARG A 63 -13.16 13.96 7.06
C ARG A 63 -13.44 15.44 7.31
N GLN A 64 -12.41 16.24 7.56
CA GLN A 64 -12.56 17.69 7.70
C GLN A 64 -12.96 18.36 6.38
N ARG A 65 -12.44 17.88 5.24
CA ARG A 65 -12.73 18.46 3.91
C ARG A 65 -14.04 17.95 3.30
N MET A 66 -14.40 16.70 3.57
CA MET A 66 -15.55 16.00 3.01
C MET A 66 -16.34 15.27 4.11
N PRO A 67 -17.00 16.01 5.02
CA PRO A 67 -17.70 15.42 6.16
C PRO A 67 -18.91 14.56 5.76
N ASN A 68 -19.45 14.78 4.55
CA ASN A 68 -20.59 14.00 4.03
C ASN A 68 -20.16 12.65 3.44
N ASP A 69 -18.86 12.45 3.20
CA ASP A 69 -18.35 11.23 2.63
C ASP A 69 -17.89 10.26 3.72
N GLN A 70 -18.23 9.00 3.55
CA GLN A 70 -17.77 7.94 4.44
C GLN A 70 -16.44 7.39 3.94
N PHE A 71 -15.42 7.49 4.78
CA PHE A 71 -14.10 6.95 4.51
C PHE A 71 -13.73 5.91 5.57
N ILE A 72 -13.13 4.82 5.12
CA ILE A 72 -12.65 3.72 5.96
C ILE A 72 -11.17 3.43 5.67
N VAL A 73 -10.42 3.13 6.72
CA VAL A 73 -9.06 2.59 6.59
C VAL A 73 -9.17 1.08 6.48
N THR A 74 -8.61 0.50 5.43
CA THR A 74 -8.61 -0.94 5.18
C THR A 74 -7.19 -1.47 5.00
N PHE A 75 -6.98 -2.72 5.42
CA PHE A 75 -5.76 -3.46 5.14
C PHE A 75 -5.99 -4.24 3.84
N ALA A 76 -5.48 -3.72 2.74
CA ALA A 76 -5.59 -4.31 1.41
C ALA A 76 -4.17 -4.68 0.93
N PRO A 77 -3.59 -5.78 1.43
CA PRO A 77 -2.38 -6.31 0.84
C PRO A 77 -2.70 -6.63 -0.62
N GLN A 78 -1.84 -6.22 -1.55
CA GLN A 78 -1.96 -6.63 -2.94
C GLN A 78 -1.78 -8.14 -2.97
N HIS A 79 -2.91 -8.85 -2.98
CA HIS A 79 -2.93 -10.30 -3.01
C HIS A 79 -2.30 -10.70 -4.33
N ALA A 80 -1.14 -11.35 -4.28
CA ALA A 80 -0.70 -12.18 -5.38
C ALA A 80 -1.67 -13.36 -5.40
N GLU A 81 -2.73 -13.23 -6.20
CA GLU A 81 -3.65 -14.33 -6.46
C GLU A 81 -2.93 -15.41 -7.28
N SER A 82 -3.31 -16.66 -6.96
CA SER A 82 -2.60 -17.92 -7.20
C SER A 82 -2.64 -18.44 -8.63
#